data_AF-A0A3E0VEU2-F1
#
_entry.id   AF-A0A3E0VEU2-F1
#
_cell.length_a   1.000
_cell.length_b   1.000
_cell.length_c   1.000
_cell.angle_alpha   90.00
_cell.angle_beta   90.00
_cell.angle_gamma   90.00
#
_symmetry.space_group_name_H-M   'P 1'
#
loop_
_entity.id
_entity.type
_entity.pdbx_description
1 polymer ?
#
loop_
_entity_poly.entity_id
_entity_poly.type
_entity_poly.pdbx_seq_one_letter_code
_entity_poly.pdbx_strand_id
1 'polypeptide(L)'
;MPPVPPVGQVTPFIVAANWDSQAGALSVSANVPQIVEGDGTCTITASLGSVSVSDSFAASPSAGSTDCGTHSLSSSDFTAGEWTVVVAYASSTSAGSATNPNTVTIP
;
A
#
# COMPACT_ATOMS: atom_id res chain seq x y z
N MET A 1 4.83 -25.79 14.96
CA MET A 1 3.99 -24.94 14.09
C MET A 1 3.82 -25.68 12.78
N PRO A 2 2.60 -25.84 12.24
CA PRO A 2 2.44 -26.34 10.88
C PRO A 2 3.17 -25.39 9.91
N PRO A 3 3.76 -25.90 8.81
CA PRO A 3 4.34 -25.05 7.79
C PRO A 3 3.24 -24.14 7.24
N VAL A 4 3.48 -22.83 7.24
CA VAL A 4 2.63 -21.87 6.52
C VAL A 4 2.55 -22.37 5.07
N PRO A 5 1.35 -22.53 4.48
CA PRO A 5 1.22 -22.86 3.07
C PRO A 5 2.09 -21.91 2.25
N PRO A 6 2.73 -22.37 1.15
CA PRO A 6 3.45 -21.45 0.28
C PRO A 6 2.47 -20.38 -0.20
N VAL A 7 2.62 -19.17 0.34
CA VAL A 7 1.82 -18.02 -0.08
C VAL A 7 2.16 -17.73 -1.54
N GLY A 8 1.15 -17.58 -2.38
CA GLY A 8 1.33 -17.10 -3.75
C GLY A 8 2.03 -15.75 -3.71
N GLN A 9 3.12 -15.61 -4.45
CA GLN A 9 3.78 -14.30 -4.55
C GLN A 9 2.98 -13.40 -5.47
N VAL A 10 2.58 -12.25 -4.93
CA VAL A 10 1.86 -11.22 -5.68
C VAL A 10 2.62 -9.92 -5.66
N THR A 11 2.44 -9.11 -6.70
CA THR A 11 3.06 -7.79 -6.79
C THR A 11 1.96 -6.74 -6.81
N PRO A 12 1.69 -6.08 -5.67
CA PRO A 12 0.84 -4.90 -5.63
C PRO A 12 1.33 -3.85 -6.64
N PHE A 13 0.38 -3.23 -7.31
CA PHE A 13 0.60 -2.14 -8.25
C PHE A 13 0.04 -0.85 -7.64
N ILE A 14 0.91 0.16 -7.52
CA ILE A 14 0.50 1.49 -7.07
C ILE A 14 -0.07 2.23 -8.29
N VAL A 15 -1.36 2.52 -8.25
CA VAL A 15 -2.07 3.20 -9.34
C VAL A 15 -1.74 4.69 -9.33
N ALA A 16 -1.80 5.31 -8.14
CA ALA A 16 -1.45 6.70 -7.95
C ALA A 16 -1.04 6.95 -6.49
N ALA A 17 -0.08 7.85 -6.28
CA ALA A 17 0.26 8.40 -4.97
C ALA A 17 0.46 9.91 -5.11
N ASN A 18 -0.20 10.70 -4.27
CA ASN A 18 -0.11 12.15 -4.31
C ASN A 18 -0.30 12.76 -2.92
N TRP A 19 0.35 13.89 -2.68
CA TRP A 19 0.12 14.69 -1.48
C TRP A 19 -1.14 15.55 -1.67
N ASP A 20 -2.06 15.49 -0.71
CA ASP A 20 -3.18 16.40 -0.60
C ASP A 20 -2.85 17.48 0.43
N SER A 21 -2.51 18.67 -0.05
CA SER A 21 -2.17 19.81 0.81
C SER A 21 -3.37 20.43 1.52
N GLN A 22 -4.60 20.20 1.04
CA GLN A 22 -5.81 20.67 1.71
C GLN A 22 -6.16 19.76 2.90
N ALA A 23 -6.00 18.45 2.71
CA ALA A 23 -6.23 17.46 3.77
C ALA A 23 -5.02 17.27 4.70
N GLY A 24 -3.81 17.66 4.28
CA GLY A 24 -2.57 17.37 4.99
C GLY A 24 -2.29 15.85 5.04
N ALA A 25 -2.59 15.14 3.95
CA ALA A 25 -2.55 13.69 3.90
C ALA A 25 -2.00 13.17 2.57
N LEU A 26 -1.32 12.03 2.61
CA LEU A 26 -0.84 11.31 1.44
C LEU A 26 -1.94 10.39 0.92
N SER A 27 -2.49 10.70 -0.25
CA SER A 27 -3.46 9.84 -0.92
C SER A 27 -2.75 8.81 -1.76
N VAL A 28 -3.00 7.53 -1.48
CA VAL A 28 -2.39 6.39 -2.17
C VAL A 28 -3.49 5.44 -2.62
N SER A 29 -3.43 5.06 -3.88
CA SER A 29 -4.32 4.09 -4.50
C SER A 29 -3.51 2.95 -5.07
N ALA A 30 -3.94 1.72 -4.78
CA ALA A 30 -3.24 0.52 -5.20
C ALA A 30 -4.22 -0.63 -5.48
N ASN A 31 -3.77 -1.57 -6.29
CA ASN A 31 -4.48 -2.80 -6.57
C ASN A 31 -3.49 -3.95 -6.72
N VAL A 32 -3.94 -5.18 -6.51
CA VAL A 32 -3.16 -6.39 -6.66
C VAL A 32 -3.74 -7.18 -7.82
N PRO A 33 -3.15 -7.07 -9.02
CA PRO A 33 -3.63 -7.80 -10.18
C PRO A 33 -3.42 -9.32 -10.01
N GLN A 34 -4.16 -10.11 -10.79
CA GLN A 34 -4.02 -11.58 -10.90
C GLN A 34 -4.54 -12.41 -9.71
N ILE A 35 -5.03 -11.77 -8.65
CA ILE A 35 -5.69 -12.45 -7.53
C ILE A 35 -7.05 -11.81 -7.25
N VAL A 36 -7.97 -12.57 -6.69
CA VAL A 36 -9.27 -12.07 -6.20
C VAL A 36 -9.49 -12.67 -4.83
N GLU A 37 -9.18 -11.89 -3.80
CA GLU A 37 -9.18 -12.31 -2.40
C GLU A 37 -9.88 -11.25 -1.55
N GLY A 38 -10.78 -11.68 -0.67
CA GLY A 38 -11.55 -10.79 0.21
C GLY A 38 -11.06 -10.73 1.65
N ASP A 39 -10.10 -11.58 2.00
CA ASP A 39 -9.40 -11.62 3.29
C ASP A 39 -8.02 -10.93 3.23
N GLY A 40 -7.74 -10.25 2.12
CA GLY A 40 -6.49 -9.51 1.92
C GLY A 40 -6.39 -8.25 2.76
N THR A 41 -5.18 -7.93 3.21
CA THR A 41 -4.84 -6.67 3.87
C THR A 41 -3.74 -5.98 3.08
N CYS A 42 -3.98 -4.72 2.72
CA CYS A 42 -2.98 -3.86 2.11
C CYS A 42 -2.35 -2.97 3.17
N THR A 43 -1.03 -2.94 3.25
CA THR A 43 -0.27 -2.04 4.12
C THR A 43 0.46 -1.03 3.25
N ILE A 44 0.14 0.25 3.43
CA ILE A 44 0.84 1.33 2.76
C ILE A 44 1.90 1.86 3.73
N THR A 45 3.11 2.04 3.24
CA THR A 45 4.23 2.59 4.01
C THR A 45 4.84 3.73 3.23
N ALA A 46 4.80 4.93 3.80
CA ALA A 46 5.51 6.11 3.33
C ALA A 46 6.76 6.31 4.19
N SER A 47 7.91 6.54 3.58
CA SER A 47 9.16 6.78 4.30
C SER A 47 9.95 7.94 3.71
N LEU A 48 10.54 8.74 4.59
CA LEU A 48 11.48 9.82 4.28
C LEU A 48 12.67 9.71 5.25
N GLY A 49 13.82 9.24 4.75
CA GLY A 49 15.03 9.08 5.56
C GLY A 49 14.83 8.11 6.74
N SER A 50 14.80 8.64 7.97
CA SER A 50 14.56 7.87 9.20
C SER A 50 13.10 7.85 9.65
N VAL A 51 12.22 8.61 8.99
CA VAL A 51 10.81 8.69 9.34
C VAL A 51 10.02 7.74 8.44
N SER A 52 9.14 6.94 9.04
CA SER A 52 8.25 6.04 8.32
C SER A 52 6.85 6.10 8.92
N VAL A 53 5.86 6.33 8.07
CA VAL A 53 4.44 6.32 8.40
C VAL A 53 3.81 5.17 7.65
N SER A 54 3.12 4.28 8.35
CA SER A 54 2.42 3.16 7.73
C SER A 54 1.00 3.02 8.25
N ASP A 55 0.13 2.51 7.39
CA ASP A 55 -1.25 2.24 7.72
C ASP A 55 -1.75 1.03 6.93
N SER A 56 -2.73 0.32 7.47
CA SER A 56 -3.21 -0.96 6.93
C SER A 56 -4.71 -0.95 6.73
N PHE A 57 -5.15 -1.46 5.59
CA PHE A 57 -6.53 -1.40 5.13
C PHE A 57 -6.98 -2.76 4.59
N ALA A 58 -8.26 -3.07 4.78
CA ALA A 58 -8.87 -4.26 4.21
C ALA A 58 -8.96 -4.12 2.69
N ALA A 59 -8.43 -5.11 1.97
CA ALA A 59 -8.52 -5.17 0.53
C ALA A 59 -9.90 -5.72 0.12
N SER A 60 -10.39 -5.28 -1.03
CA SER A 60 -11.68 -5.71 -1.57
C SER A 60 -11.50 -6.51 -2.86
N PRO A 61 -12.20 -7.64 -3.02
CA PRO A 61 -12.12 -8.43 -4.23
C PRO A 61 -12.85 -7.71 -5.37
N SER A 62 -12.22 -7.68 -6.54
CA SER A 62 -12.71 -7.04 -7.76
C SER A 62 -12.62 -8.01 -8.94
N ALA A 63 -13.15 -7.63 -10.11
CA ALA A 63 -13.45 -8.50 -11.26
C ALA A 63 -12.22 -9.09 -12.00
N GLY A 64 -11.18 -9.51 -11.28
CA GLY A 64 -9.90 -10.03 -11.77
C GLY A 64 -8.68 -9.53 -10.99
N SER A 65 -8.88 -8.68 -9.98
CA SER A 65 -7.85 -8.12 -9.10
C SER A 65 -8.40 -7.95 -7.69
N THR A 66 -7.51 -7.82 -6.71
CA THR A 66 -7.87 -7.38 -5.37
C THR A 66 -7.57 -5.88 -5.28
N ASP A 67 -8.57 -5.04 -5.08
CA ASP A 67 -8.39 -3.61 -4.96
C ASP A 67 -8.03 -3.25 -3.51
N CYS A 68 -6.93 -2.54 -3.33
CA CYS A 68 -6.61 -1.93 -2.02
C CYS A 68 -7.39 -0.63 -1.81
N GLY A 69 -8.17 -0.18 -2.78
CA GLY A 69 -8.89 1.08 -2.73
C GLY A 69 -7.97 2.30 -2.79
N THR A 70 -8.54 3.45 -2.46
CA THR A 70 -7.79 4.71 -2.27
C THR A 70 -7.85 5.07 -0.80
N HIS A 71 -6.68 5.19 -0.17
CA HIS A 71 -6.55 5.51 1.24
C HIS A 71 -5.65 6.72 1.45
N SER A 72 -6.01 7.53 2.44
CA SER A 72 -5.28 8.72 2.82
C SER A 72 -4.51 8.43 4.11
N LEU A 73 -3.18 8.50 4.06
CA LEU A 73 -2.35 8.50 5.27
C LEU A 73 -2.20 9.93 5.77
N SER A 74 -2.70 10.18 6.97
CA SER A 74 -2.46 11.43 7.71
C SER A 74 -1.58 11.13 8.92
N SER A 75 -0.46 11.85 9.06
CA SER A 75 0.40 11.78 10.23
C SER A 75 1.04 13.14 10.50
N SER A 76 1.26 13.45 11.78
CA SER A 76 2.05 14.62 12.21
C SER A 76 3.54 14.50 11.88
N ASP A 77 4.00 13.30 11.53
CA ASP A 77 5.40 13.05 11.14
C ASP A 77 5.70 13.43 9.68
N PHE A 78 4.65 13.72 8.88
CA PHE A 78 4.85 14.20 7.52
C PHE A 78 5.54 15.56 7.54
N THR A 79 6.68 15.63 6.85
CA THR A 79 7.51 16.81 6.71
C THR A 79 7.77 17.08 5.23
N ALA A 80 8.12 18.31 4.89
CA ALA A 80 8.49 18.67 3.52
C ALA A 80 9.70 17.83 3.06
N GLY A 81 9.61 17.25 1.86
CA GLY A 81 10.60 16.29 1.35
C GLY A 81 10.03 15.29 0.36
N GLU A 82 10.89 14.43 -0.17
CA GLU A 82 10.51 13.37 -1.10
C GLU A 82 10.23 12.06 -0.36
N TRP A 83 8.95 11.73 -0.21
CA TRP A 83 8.49 10.53 0.46
C TRP A 83 8.41 9.36 -0.51
N THR A 84 9.02 8.25 -0.14
CA THR A 84 8.91 6.99 -0.87
C THR A 84 7.74 6.20 -0.33
N VAL A 85 6.82 5.82 -1.21
CA VAL A 85 5.61 5.07 -0.90
C VAL A 85 5.74 3.65 -1.44
N VAL A 86 5.52 2.68 -0.56
CA VAL A 86 5.51 1.25 -0.88
C VAL A 86 4.20 0.67 -0.38
N VAL A 87 3.65 -0.29 -1.13
CA VAL A 87 2.46 -1.04 -0.73
C VAL A 87 2.82 -2.51 -0.59
N ALA A 88 2.48 -3.09 0.55
CA ALA A 88 2.55 -4.52 0.79
C ALA A 88 1.13 -5.10 0.85
N TYR A 89 1.00 -6.36 0.44
CA TYR A 89 -0.24 -7.10 0.50
C TYR A 89 0.01 -8.43 1.19
N ALA A 90 -0.92 -8.84 2.06
CA ALA A 90 -0.92 -10.15 2.67
C ALA A 90 -2.35 -10.66 2.86
N SER A 91 -2.57 -11.93 2.57
CA SER A 91 -3.80 -12.68 2.82
C SER A 91 -3.46 -14.07 3.37
N SER A 92 -4.48 -14.90 3.58
CA SER A 92 -4.27 -16.29 3.99
C SER A 92 -3.54 -17.15 2.93
N THR A 93 -3.60 -16.76 1.66
CA THR A 93 -3.12 -17.54 0.52
C THR A 93 -2.04 -16.86 -0.32
N SER A 94 -1.91 -15.54 -0.25
CA SER A 94 -1.01 -14.75 -1.09
C SER A 94 -0.33 -13.63 -0.31
N ALA A 95 0.92 -13.32 -0.63
CA ALA A 95 1.62 -12.18 -0.04
C ALA A 95 2.67 -11.61 -0.99
N GLY A 96 2.94 -10.32 -0.85
CA GLY A 96 4.07 -9.68 -1.53
C GLY A 96 4.07 -8.16 -1.39
N SER A 97 4.99 -7.51 -2.09
CA SER A 97 5.20 -6.07 -1.95
C SER A 97 5.44 -5.45 -3.32
N ALA A 98 5.00 -4.20 -3.47
CA ALA A 98 5.20 -3.43 -4.67
C ALA A 98 6.70 -3.30 -4.95
N THR A 99 7.13 -3.76 -6.12
CA THR A 99 8.51 -3.61 -6.58
C THR A 99 8.76 -2.26 -7.26
N ASN A 100 7.70 -1.47 -7.45
CA ASN A 100 7.76 -0.12 -8.02
C ASN A 100 7.31 0.89 -6.95
N PRO A 101 8.24 1.36 -6.09
CA PRO A 101 7.92 2.41 -5.13
C PRO A 101 7.53 3.70 -5.88
N ASN A 102 6.55 4.42 -5.36
CA ASN A 102 6.16 5.72 -5.89
C ASN A 102 6.75 6.83 -5.03
N THR A 103 7.26 7.90 -5.63
CA THR A 103 7.81 9.04 -4.88
C THR A 103 6.85 10.21 -4.91
N VAL A 104 6.60 10.79 -3.74
CA VAL A 104 5.69 11.91 -3.55
C VAL A 104 6.43 13.06 -2.88
N THR A 105 6.46 14.21 -3.53
CA THR A 105 7.05 15.42 -2.97
C THR A 105 6.02 16.16 -2.12
N ILE A 106 6.33 16.35 -0.83
CA ILE A 106 5.59 17.23 0.06
C ILE A 106 6.28 18.61 0.02
N PRO A 107 5.56 19.67 -0.41
CA PRO A 107 6.12 21.02 -0.52
C PRO A 107 6.35 21.70 0.83
#